data_AF-A0A7C9M4D1-F1
#
_entry.id   AF-A0A7C9M4D1-F1
#
_cell.length_a   1.000
_cell.length_b   1.000
_cell.length_c   1.000
_cell.angle_alpha   90.00
_cell.angle_beta   90.00
_cell.angle_gamma   90.00
#
_symmetry.space_group_name_H-M   'P 1'
#
loop_
_entity.id
_entity.type
_entity.pdbx_description
1 polymer ?
#
loop_
_entity_poly.entity_id
_entity_poly.type
_entity_poly.pdbx_seq_one_letter_code
_entity_poly.pdbx_strand_id
1 'polypeptide(L)'
;MRRRLSAAPLTTWAEGAVQAAQADLGRGEGTFRRARAPLRGWQTHRSGWLRVVLDTPPAVGLTVLVCLQAGPRSPLRLAFGCRVTQIIDEPRRWGFVYTTLPGHPEHGKGLFLVEWQEDDKVVFRLLPGPRPAAAGASPGPVGAGPGHTSIPPCHAGGRVLKNGLMNASRLTTALLSSAGTRRRVFTGLDGQGGKAVTVFPRAVTDPQTAAAHAGTPLSVFVEAAEPAAVHLRVFTPAREKGSSDSAALAALTVLQTQLPLSDLLTVTQGEGPGAEDQAAQLCGGEWLLRQGEVQARPMTADLSSIGLAGQDPWLAQTERPTLVVQVNGLATLDAFAPDDGAIRALGQATGTTGLVLHAPGGPDRALVSFRAFAPLRGFAEDAASSNMLACLVGTLGARGDLPADTNLLRAAQRMPGQPARLSAQFAATAGGTEVWVGGRVVQEPEARHEAQAAGK
;
A
#
# COMPACT_ATOMS: atom_id res chain seq x y z
N MET A 1 -35.11 -38.51 -0.19
CA MET A 1 -35.01 -38.34 -1.66
C MET A 1 -34.05 -37.19 -1.97
N ARG A 2 -32.76 -37.45 -2.14
CA ARG A 2 -31.77 -36.42 -2.53
C ARG A 2 -31.76 -36.31 -4.05
N ARG A 3 -32.25 -35.20 -4.62
CA ARG A 3 -32.10 -34.92 -6.06
C ARG A 3 -30.62 -34.72 -6.36
N ARG A 4 -30.01 -35.66 -7.10
CA ARG A 4 -28.75 -35.43 -7.80
C ARG A 4 -29.02 -34.33 -8.83
N LEU A 5 -28.47 -33.14 -8.63
CA LEU A 5 -28.35 -32.16 -9.70
C LEU A 5 -27.27 -32.69 -10.64
N SER A 6 -27.70 -33.16 -11.81
CA SER A 6 -26.81 -33.54 -12.92
C SER A 6 -25.99 -32.32 -13.34
N ALA A 7 -24.66 -32.46 -13.33
CA ALA A 7 -23.76 -31.47 -13.90
C ALA A 7 -23.89 -31.52 -15.42
N ALA A 8 -24.33 -30.42 -16.04
CA ALA A 8 -24.28 -30.28 -17.48
C ALA A 8 -22.81 -30.32 -17.94
N PRO A 9 -22.47 -31.07 -19.01
CA PRO A 9 -21.11 -31.09 -19.55
C PRO A 9 -20.69 -29.68 -20.01
N LEU A 10 -19.42 -29.34 -19.78
CA LEU A 10 -18.78 -28.05 -20.09
C LEU A 10 -18.89 -27.62 -21.56
N THR A 11 -19.31 -28.51 -22.46
CA THR A 11 -19.53 -28.28 -23.89
C THR A 11 -20.78 -27.47 -24.22
N THR A 12 -21.72 -27.28 -23.29
CA THR A 12 -22.98 -26.54 -23.54
C THR A 12 -22.86 -25.01 -23.36
N TRP A 13 -21.65 -24.48 -23.13
CA TRP A 13 -21.41 -23.05 -22.85
C TRP A 13 -20.89 -22.25 -24.05
N ALA A 14 -20.77 -22.87 -25.23
CA ALA A 14 -20.23 -22.25 -26.43
C ALA A 14 -21.34 -21.88 -27.42
N GLU A 15 -21.91 -20.67 -27.28
CA GLU A 15 -22.60 -19.97 -28.38
C GLU A 15 -22.74 -18.48 -28.05
N GLY A 16 -21.81 -17.67 -28.57
CA GLY A 16 -21.83 -16.20 -28.47
C GLY A 16 -20.48 -15.58 -28.11
N ALA A 17 -19.85 -14.92 -29.08
CA ALA A 17 -18.45 -14.49 -29.05
C ALA A 17 -18.08 -13.47 -27.96
N VAL A 18 -17.51 -13.95 -26.85
CA VAL A 18 -16.49 -13.27 -26.04
C VAL A 18 -15.40 -14.30 -25.76
N GLN A 19 -14.13 -13.98 -26.01
CA GLN A 19 -13.04 -14.96 -25.90
C GLN A 19 -12.93 -15.53 -24.49
N ALA A 20 -13.05 -16.86 -24.38
CA ALA A 20 -12.60 -17.61 -23.21
C ALA A 20 -11.14 -17.27 -22.93
N ALA A 21 -10.81 -16.91 -21.70
CA ALA A 21 -9.43 -16.69 -21.28
C ALA A 21 -8.95 -17.88 -20.44
N GLN A 22 -7.75 -18.36 -20.75
CA GLN A 22 -7.10 -19.43 -20.00
C GLN A 22 -5.68 -19.01 -19.64
N ALA A 23 -5.24 -19.36 -18.44
CA ALA A 23 -3.87 -19.17 -17.99
C ALA A 23 -3.33 -20.48 -17.37
N ASP A 24 -2.10 -20.84 -17.71
CA ASP A 24 -1.36 -21.91 -17.04
C ASP A 24 -0.80 -21.38 -15.71
N LEU A 25 -1.06 -22.09 -14.62
CA LEU A 25 -0.65 -21.73 -13.26
C LEU A 25 0.50 -22.60 -12.74
N GLY A 26 0.99 -23.56 -13.52
CA GLY A 26 2.00 -24.53 -13.13
C GLY A 26 1.44 -25.94 -12.98
N ARG A 27 2.07 -26.76 -12.14
CA ARG A 27 1.74 -28.20 -11.99
C ARG A 27 1.56 -28.63 -10.54
N GLY A 28 0.82 -29.72 -10.33
CA GLY A 28 0.70 -30.42 -9.05
C GLY A 28 -0.37 -29.89 -8.09
N GLU A 29 -0.74 -30.74 -7.13
CA GLU A 29 -1.75 -30.46 -6.10
C GLU A 29 -1.46 -29.20 -5.27
N GLY A 30 -0.18 -28.98 -4.92
CA GLY A 30 0.23 -27.79 -4.16
C GLY A 30 -0.08 -26.48 -4.90
N THR A 31 0.07 -26.48 -6.23
CA THR A 31 -0.29 -25.34 -7.09
C THR A 31 -1.80 -25.17 -7.14
N PHE A 32 -2.56 -26.26 -7.28
CA PHE A 32 -4.02 -26.23 -7.24
C PHE A 32 -4.56 -25.65 -5.92
N ARG A 33 -4.06 -26.12 -4.77
CA ARG A 33 -4.46 -25.61 -3.46
C ARG A 33 -4.18 -24.12 -3.28
N ARG A 34 -3.01 -23.65 -3.73
CA ARG A 34 -2.66 -22.22 -3.67
C ARG A 34 -3.52 -21.37 -4.60
N ALA A 35 -3.81 -21.84 -5.80
CA ALA A 35 -4.62 -21.11 -6.79
C ALA A 35 -6.09 -20.91 -6.36
N ARG A 36 -6.61 -21.74 -5.44
CA ARG A 36 -7.96 -21.57 -4.85
C ARG A 36 -8.08 -20.30 -4.00
N ALA A 37 -7.03 -19.93 -3.26
CA ALA A 37 -7.10 -18.86 -2.28
C ALA A 37 -7.33 -17.47 -2.92
N PRO A 38 -6.58 -17.05 -3.96
CA PRO A 38 -6.86 -15.80 -4.69
C PRO A 38 -8.27 -15.76 -5.28
N LEU A 39 -8.77 -16.90 -5.77
CA LEU A 39 -10.09 -16.95 -6.37
C LEU A 39 -11.21 -16.90 -5.31
N ARG A 40 -10.98 -17.42 -4.10
CA ARG A 40 -11.85 -17.19 -2.93
C ARG A 40 -11.85 -15.74 -2.46
N GLY A 41 -10.77 -15.00 -2.70
CA GLY A 41 -10.60 -13.60 -2.30
C GLY A 41 -10.95 -12.57 -3.37
N TRP A 42 -11.68 -12.94 -4.43
CA TRP A 42 -12.07 -12.04 -5.52
C TRP A 42 -10.90 -11.39 -6.28
N GLN A 43 -9.70 -11.98 -6.28
CA GLN A 43 -8.52 -11.34 -6.87
C GLN A 43 -8.65 -11.12 -8.39
N THR A 44 -9.44 -11.93 -9.09
CA THR A 44 -9.78 -11.70 -10.50
C THR A 44 -10.58 -10.42 -10.74
N HIS A 45 -11.17 -9.85 -9.69
CA HIS A 45 -11.99 -8.64 -9.71
C HIS A 45 -11.35 -7.47 -8.95
N ARG A 46 -10.06 -7.58 -8.57
CA ARG A 46 -9.28 -6.54 -7.90
C ARG A 46 -8.14 -6.09 -8.81
N SER A 47 -8.40 -5.06 -9.62
CA SER A 47 -7.42 -4.44 -10.51
C SER A 47 -7.40 -2.92 -10.31
N GLY A 48 -6.50 -2.20 -10.98
CA GLY A 48 -6.44 -0.73 -10.91
C GLY A 48 -7.74 0.00 -11.34
N TRP A 49 -8.71 -0.72 -11.91
CA TRP A 49 -9.94 -0.18 -12.48
C TRP A 49 -11.19 -0.92 -12.02
N LEU A 50 -11.06 -2.06 -11.34
CA LEU A 50 -12.17 -2.92 -10.92
C LEU A 50 -11.97 -3.36 -9.46
N ARG A 51 -13.01 -3.28 -8.62
CA ARG A 51 -12.94 -3.70 -7.22
C ARG A 51 -14.26 -4.32 -6.76
N VAL A 52 -14.20 -5.46 -6.09
CA VAL A 52 -15.33 -5.97 -5.29
C VAL A 52 -15.29 -5.31 -3.90
N VAL A 53 -16.43 -4.76 -3.46
CA VAL A 53 -16.54 -3.99 -2.19
C VAL A 53 -16.64 -4.91 -0.96
N LEU A 54 -16.80 -6.22 -1.15
CA LEU A 54 -16.94 -7.20 -0.07
C LEU A 54 -15.72 -8.15 0.01
N ASP A 55 -15.34 -8.51 1.23
CA ASP A 55 -14.29 -9.49 1.53
C ASP A 55 -14.84 -10.91 1.80
N THR A 56 -16.16 -11.08 1.76
CA THR A 56 -16.81 -12.38 1.97
C THR A 56 -16.48 -13.35 0.81
N PRO A 57 -16.01 -14.59 1.08
CA PRO A 57 -15.76 -15.57 0.03
C PRO A 57 -17.01 -15.89 -0.82
N PRO A 58 -16.86 -16.24 -2.12
CA PRO A 58 -17.97 -16.64 -2.96
C PRO A 58 -18.80 -17.76 -2.32
N ALA A 59 -20.10 -17.53 -2.16
CA ALA A 59 -21.08 -18.50 -1.68
C ALA A 59 -22.36 -18.39 -2.49
N VAL A 60 -23.08 -19.49 -2.72
CA VAL A 60 -24.35 -19.46 -3.46
C VAL A 60 -25.33 -18.48 -2.79
N GLY A 61 -25.89 -17.56 -3.58
CA GLY A 61 -26.80 -16.51 -3.11
C GLY A 61 -26.10 -15.19 -2.72
N LEU A 62 -24.78 -15.18 -2.55
CA LEU A 62 -24.03 -13.97 -2.23
C LEU A 62 -24.17 -12.94 -3.35
N THR A 63 -24.63 -11.74 -2.99
CA THR A 63 -24.68 -10.60 -3.90
C THR A 63 -23.47 -9.72 -3.63
N VAL A 64 -22.68 -9.46 -4.67
CA VAL A 64 -21.48 -8.62 -4.61
C VAL A 64 -21.67 -7.36 -5.42
N LEU A 65 -21.13 -6.25 -4.92
CA LEU A 65 -21.02 -5.00 -5.66
C LEU A 65 -19.62 -4.91 -6.28
N VAL A 66 -19.59 -4.75 -7.60
CA VAL A 66 -18.37 -4.54 -8.37
C VAL A 66 -18.31 -3.08 -8.80
N CYS A 67 -17.23 -2.40 -8.45
CA CYS A 67 -16.98 -1.00 -8.77
C CYS A 67 -15.96 -0.91 -9.90
N LEU A 68 -16.33 -0.23 -10.98
CA LEU A 68 -15.45 0.17 -12.05
C LEU A 68 -15.05 1.65 -11.87
N GLN A 69 -13.76 1.92 -11.81
CA GLN A 69 -13.21 3.28 -11.81
C GLN A 69 -12.31 3.43 -13.04
N ALA A 70 -12.67 4.34 -13.96
CA ALA A 70 -11.91 4.60 -15.18
C ALA A 70 -10.64 5.45 -14.92
N GLY A 71 -9.87 5.08 -13.90
CA GLY A 71 -8.57 5.65 -13.57
C GLY A 71 -8.56 6.55 -12.35
N PRO A 72 -7.35 6.87 -11.82
CA PRO A 72 -7.20 7.57 -10.56
C PRO A 72 -7.74 9.01 -10.58
N ARG A 73 -7.88 9.62 -11.78
CA ARG A 73 -8.40 10.99 -11.97
C ARG A 73 -9.80 11.06 -12.56
N SER A 74 -10.43 9.93 -12.85
CA SER A 74 -11.75 9.94 -13.49
C SER A 74 -12.87 10.10 -12.46
N PRO A 75 -13.82 11.02 -12.68
CA PRO A 75 -15.01 11.15 -11.85
C PRO A 75 -16.02 10.01 -12.10
N LEU A 76 -15.84 9.23 -13.17
CA LEU A 76 -16.71 8.11 -13.51
C LEU A 76 -16.43 6.90 -12.61
N ARG A 77 -17.31 6.70 -11.63
CA ARG A 77 -17.39 5.49 -10.82
C ARG A 77 -18.72 4.81 -11.13
N LEU A 78 -18.65 3.60 -11.69
CA LEU A 78 -19.82 2.75 -11.89
C LEU A 78 -19.79 1.65 -10.84
N ALA A 79 -20.92 1.39 -10.19
CA ALA A 79 -21.08 0.25 -9.30
C ALA A 79 -22.24 -0.60 -9.80
N PHE A 80 -22.02 -1.90 -9.90
CA PHE A 80 -23.01 -2.83 -10.42
C PHE A 80 -23.00 -4.15 -9.64
N GLY A 81 -24.18 -4.73 -9.47
CA GLY A 81 -24.36 -5.93 -8.68
C GLY A 81 -24.16 -7.20 -9.52
N CYS A 82 -23.54 -8.21 -8.91
CA CYS A 82 -23.57 -9.58 -9.39
C CYS A 82 -24.01 -10.51 -8.27
N ARG A 83 -24.62 -11.65 -8.61
CA ARG A 83 -25.01 -12.67 -7.64
C ARG A 83 -24.33 -13.98 -7.95
N VAL A 84 -23.63 -14.56 -6.98
CA VAL A 84 -23.07 -15.90 -7.09
C VAL A 84 -24.22 -16.90 -7.14
N THR A 85 -24.33 -17.62 -8.25
CA THR A 85 -25.40 -18.60 -8.49
C THR A 85 -24.93 -20.03 -8.31
N GLN A 86 -23.62 -20.28 -8.36
CA GLN A 86 -23.05 -21.61 -8.24
C GLN A 86 -21.64 -21.56 -7.64
N ILE A 87 -21.32 -22.56 -6.82
CA ILE A 87 -19.96 -22.87 -6.38
C ILE A 87 -19.60 -24.25 -6.94
N ILE A 88 -18.38 -24.37 -7.46
CA ILE A 88 -17.76 -25.63 -7.88
C ILE A 88 -16.69 -25.92 -6.83
N ASP A 89 -16.86 -27.02 -6.08
CA ASP A 89 -15.88 -27.48 -5.09
C ASP A 89 -15.73 -29.00 -5.23
N GLU A 90 -14.74 -29.38 -6.02
CA GLU A 90 -14.43 -30.77 -6.36
C GLU A 90 -12.93 -31.02 -6.11
N PRO A 91 -12.50 -32.29 -5.99
CA PRO A 91 -11.10 -32.61 -5.64
C PRO A 91 -10.05 -31.96 -6.53
N ARG A 92 -10.36 -31.76 -7.82
CA ARG A 92 -9.44 -31.18 -8.82
C ARG A 92 -9.99 -29.92 -9.48
N ARG A 93 -11.13 -29.39 -9.03
CA ARG A 93 -11.77 -28.20 -9.63
C ARG A 93 -12.35 -27.31 -8.55
N TRP A 94 -12.05 -26.02 -8.62
CA TRP A 94 -12.65 -25.05 -7.71
C TRP A 94 -12.96 -23.75 -8.41
N GLY A 95 -14.16 -23.22 -8.21
CA GLY A 95 -14.58 -22.01 -8.90
C GLY A 95 -15.97 -21.55 -8.51
N PHE A 96 -16.45 -20.51 -9.16
CA PHE A 96 -17.80 -20.01 -8.97
C PHE A 96 -18.38 -19.46 -10.27
N VAL A 97 -19.70 -19.48 -10.34
CA VAL A 97 -20.48 -18.78 -11.35
C VAL A 97 -21.23 -17.66 -10.67
N TYR A 98 -21.16 -16.47 -11.24
CA TYR A 98 -22.01 -15.36 -10.87
C TYR A 98 -22.81 -14.86 -12.07
N THR A 99 -23.97 -14.29 -11.80
CA THR A 99 -24.86 -13.66 -12.80
C THR A 99 -24.94 -12.17 -12.52
N THR A 100 -24.90 -11.36 -13.56
CA THR A 100 -25.08 -9.90 -13.48
C THR A 100 -26.51 -9.54 -13.05
N LEU A 101 -26.68 -8.57 -12.14
CA LEU A 101 -27.98 -8.07 -11.71
C LEU A 101 -28.46 -6.87 -12.56
N PRO A 102 -29.75 -6.47 -12.50
CA PRO A 102 -30.23 -5.27 -13.20
C PRO A 102 -29.39 -4.02 -12.88
N GLY A 103 -29.11 -3.21 -13.90
CA GLY A 103 -28.23 -2.03 -13.80
C GLY A 103 -26.75 -2.33 -14.08
N HIS A 104 -26.37 -3.60 -14.28
CA HIS A 104 -25.03 -3.97 -14.74
C HIS A 104 -24.85 -3.60 -16.24
N PRO A 105 -23.70 -3.03 -16.65
CA PRO A 105 -23.45 -2.62 -18.05
C PRO A 105 -23.42 -3.78 -19.06
N GLU A 106 -23.33 -5.01 -18.53
CA GLU A 106 -23.35 -6.27 -19.27
C GLU A 106 -24.42 -7.17 -18.66
N HIS A 107 -25.03 -8.05 -19.47
CA HIS A 107 -25.89 -9.10 -18.98
C HIS A 107 -25.25 -10.46 -19.22
N GLY A 108 -25.31 -11.35 -18.24
CA GLY A 108 -24.88 -12.73 -18.44
C GLY A 108 -24.35 -13.41 -17.17
N LYS A 109 -23.65 -14.51 -17.40
CA LYS A 109 -23.03 -15.35 -16.38
C LYS A 109 -21.54 -15.42 -16.62
N GLY A 110 -20.70 -15.22 -15.61
CA GLY A 110 -19.27 -15.49 -15.71
C GLY A 110 -18.88 -16.69 -14.87
N LEU A 111 -18.15 -17.63 -15.44
CA LEU A 111 -17.53 -18.74 -14.73
C LEU A 111 -16.04 -18.45 -14.53
N PHE A 112 -15.62 -18.53 -13.28
CA PHE A 112 -14.21 -18.44 -12.86
C PHE A 112 -13.82 -19.78 -12.25
N LEU A 113 -12.84 -20.45 -12.85
CA LEU A 113 -12.52 -21.83 -12.50
C LEU A 113 -11.00 -22.03 -12.45
N VAL A 114 -10.52 -22.66 -11.38
CA VAL A 114 -9.21 -23.29 -11.33
C VAL A 114 -9.41 -24.79 -11.48
N GLU A 115 -8.65 -25.42 -12.36
CA GLU A 115 -8.75 -26.84 -12.69
C GLU A 115 -7.37 -27.48 -12.70
N TRP A 116 -7.21 -28.58 -11.96
CA TRP A 116 -6.05 -29.46 -11.97
C TRP A 116 -6.31 -30.63 -12.92
N GLN A 117 -5.78 -30.53 -14.13
CA GLN A 117 -5.95 -31.48 -15.23
C GLN A 117 -5.20 -32.79 -14.97
N GLU A 118 -5.59 -33.85 -15.66
CA GLU A 118 -5.00 -35.19 -15.53
C GLU A 118 -3.52 -35.25 -15.89
N ASP A 119 -3.05 -34.37 -16.78
CA ASP A 119 -1.63 -34.20 -17.17
C ASP A 119 -0.80 -33.40 -16.14
N ASP A 120 -1.33 -33.30 -14.92
CA ASP A 120 -0.80 -32.57 -13.77
C ASP A 120 -0.76 -31.05 -13.89
N LYS A 121 -1.24 -30.46 -15.00
CA LYS A 121 -1.32 -29.00 -15.14
C LYS A 121 -2.43 -28.40 -14.31
N VAL A 122 -2.18 -27.22 -13.77
CA VAL A 122 -3.18 -26.40 -13.09
C VAL A 122 -3.47 -25.21 -13.98
N VAL A 123 -4.73 -25.05 -14.41
CA VAL A 123 -5.16 -23.96 -15.28
C VAL A 123 -6.23 -23.12 -14.62
N PHE A 124 -6.18 -21.82 -14.86
CA PHE A 124 -7.30 -20.93 -14.64
C PHE A 124 -8.09 -20.77 -15.93
N ARG A 125 -9.42 -20.82 -15.85
CA ARG A 125 -10.35 -20.52 -16.95
C ARG A 125 -11.34 -19.46 -16.52
N LEU A 126 -11.50 -18.46 -17.39
CA LEU A 126 -12.58 -17.49 -17.36
C LEU A 126 -13.46 -17.72 -18.59
N LEU A 127 -14.69 -18.16 -18.36
CA LEU A 127 -15.70 -18.38 -19.40
C LEU A 127 -16.82 -17.35 -19.22
N PRO A 128 -16.87 -16.29 -20.04
CA PRO A 128 -18.01 -15.39 -20.09
C PRO A 128 -19.17 -16.01 -20.88
N GLY A 129 -20.39 -15.93 -20.34
CA GLY A 129 -21.67 -16.15 -21.05
C GLY A 129 -22.48 -14.84 -21.08
N PRO A 130 -23.31 -14.58 -22.11
CA PRO A 130 -23.06 -13.46 -23.04
C PRO A 130 -24.07 -12.28 -23.03
N ARG A 131 -23.62 -11.20 -23.71
CA ARG A 131 -24.33 -10.13 -24.49
C ARG A 131 -24.41 -8.72 -23.86
N PRO A 132 -24.03 -7.65 -24.60
CA PRO A 132 -24.25 -6.27 -24.16
C PRO A 132 -25.74 -6.00 -23.90
N ALA A 133 -26.04 -5.19 -22.88
CA ALA A 133 -27.39 -4.74 -22.59
C ALA A 133 -28.00 -4.03 -23.81
N ALA A 134 -29.27 -4.31 -24.12
CA ALA A 134 -30.01 -3.48 -25.07
C ALA A 134 -30.04 -2.04 -24.54
N ALA A 135 -29.77 -1.06 -25.42
CA ALA A 135 -29.81 0.35 -25.06
C ALA A 135 -31.21 0.71 -24.54
N GLY A 136 -31.34 0.92 -23.22
CA GLY A 136 -32.62 1.24 -22.59
C GLY A 136 -32.79 0.89 -21.11
N ALA A 137 -31.85 0.19 -20.46
CA ALA A 137 -31.95 -0.08 -19.03
C ALA A 137 -31.58 1.16 -18.20
N SER A 138 -32.58 1.96 -17.80
CA SER A 138 -32.41 3.07 -16.85
C SER A 138 -31.80 2.58 -15.53
N PRO A 139 -30.84 3.32 -14.93
CA PRO A 139 -30.41 3.05 -13.57
C PRO A 139 -31.60 3.24 -12.62
N GLY A 140 -31.95 2.19 -11.87
CA GLY A 140 -32.89 2.30 -10.76
C GLY A 140 -32.33 3.24 -9.68
N PRO A 141 -33.18 4.00 -8.98
CA PRO A 141 -32.72 5.09 -8.13
C PRO A 141 -31.98 4.57 -6.90
N VAL A 142 -30.73 5.01 -6.73
CA VAL A 142 -30.10 5.11 -5.41
C VAL A 142 -30.20 6.59 -5.04
N GLY A 143 -30.95 6.89 -3.98
CA GLY A 143 -31.36 8.25 -3.65
C GLY A 143 -30.21 9.22 -3.38
N ALA A 144 -30.21 10.33 -4.12
CA ALA A 144 -29.84 11.67 -3.66
C ALA A 144 -30.45 12.70 -4.63
N GLY A 145 -30.84 13.87 -4.12
CA GLY A 145 -31.65 14.92 -4.76
C GLY A 145 -31.07 15.60 -6.03
N PRO A 146 -31.77 16.63 -6.56
CA PRO A 146 -31.85 16.88 -7.99
C PRO A 146 -30.67 17.68 -8.56
N GLY A 147 -30.21 17.25 -9.73
CA GLY A 147 -29.24 17.95 -10.57
C GLY A 147 -29.02 17.18 -11.87
N HIS A 148 -30.01 17.17 -12.76
CA HIS A 148 -29.92 16.50 -14.06
C HIS A 148 -28.94 17.20 -15.01
N THR A 149 -28.00 16.44 -15.56
CA THR A 149 -27.55 16.63 -16.96
C THR A 149 -27.27 15.25 -17.58
N SER A 150 -27.84 15.02 -18.76
CA SER A 150 -27.78 13.76 -19.51
C SER A 150 -26.37 13.51 -20.10
N ILE A 151 -25.88 12.27 -20.02
CA ILE A 151 -24.63 11.81 -20.66
C ILE A 151 -24.99 10.96 -21.90
N PRO A 152 -24.37 11.19 -23.07
CA PRO A 152 -24.64 10.41 -24.30
C PRO A 152 -24.01 9.01 -24.27
N PRO A 153 -24.48 8.06 -25.11
CA PRO A 153 -24.04 6.66 -25.07
C PRO A 153 -22.61 6.46 -25.58
N CYS A 154 -21.75 5.86 -24.76
CA CYS A 154 -20.34 5.62 -25.08
C CYS A 154 -20.12 4.23 -25.71
N HIS A 155 -19.69 4.18 -26.98
CA HIS A 155 -19.23 2.98 -27.71
C HIS A 155 -17.88 2.38 -27.19
N ALA A 156 -17.52 2.58 -25.93
CA ALA A 156 -16.16 2.30 -25.40
C ALA A 156 -15.94 0.87 -24.85
N GLY A 157 -17.00 0.06 -24.69
CA GLY A 157 -16.93 -1.24 -23.99
C GLY A 157 -15.98 -2.28 -24.61
N GLY A 158 -15.81 -2.27 -25.94
CA GLY A 158 -15.00 -3.29 -26.65
C GLY A 158 -13.47 -3.17 -26.47
N ARG A 159 -12.95 -1.98 -26.13
CA ARG A 159 -11.49 -1.78 -25.93
C ARG A 159 -11.03 -2.10 -24.50
N VAL A 160 -11.92 -1.98 -23.52
CA VAL A 160 -11.61 -2.20 -22.10
C VAL A 160 -11.32 -3.69 -21.82
N LEU A 161 -12.03 -4.60 -22.49
CA LEU A 161 -11.85 -6.05 -22.37
C LEU A 161 -10.55 -6.57 -23.00
N LYS A 162 -10.14 -6.04 -24.16
CA LYS A 162 -8.86 -6.43 -24.81
C LYS A 162 -7.64 -6.08 -23.93
N ASN A 163 -7.69 -4.96 -23.21
CA ASN A 163 -6.62 -4.57 -22.29
C ASN A 163 -6.65 -5.37 -20.96
N GLY A 164 -7.83 -5.90 -20.57
CA GLY A 164 -7.96 -6.84 -19.46
C GLY A 164 -7.30 -8.19 -19.73
N LEU A 165 -7.43 -8.72 -20.97
CA LEU A 165 -6.79 -9.98 -21.37
C LEU A 165 -5.25 -9.89 -21.45
N MET A 166 -4.68 -8.75 -21.84
CA MET A 166 -3.23 -8.55 -21.84
C MET A 166 -2.59 -8.62 -20.45
N ASN A 167 -3.37 -8.47 -19.37
CA ASN A 167 -2.86 -8.43 -18.00
C ASN A 167 -2.90 -9.77 -17.26
N ALA A 168 -3.68 -10.77 -17.71
CA ALA A 168 -3.65 -12.11 -17.12
C ALA A 168 -2.26 -12.76 -17.29
N SER A 169 -1.60 -12.52 -18.41
CA SER A 169 -0.23 -12.99 -18.64
C SER A 169 0.81 -12.25 -17.79
N ARG A 170 0.56 -10.99 -17.37
CA ARG A 170 1.45 -10.19 -16.50
C ARG A 170 1.23 -10.47 -15.00
N LEU A 171 0.00 -10.77 -14.61
CA LEU A 171 -0.36 -11.18 -13.25
C LEU A 171 0.34 -12.49 -12.86
N THR A 172 0.53 -13.42 -13.80
CA THR A 172 1.29 -14.66 -13.54
C THR A 172 2.80 -14.44 -13.49
N THR A 173 3.35 -13.50 -14.27
CA THR A 173 4.79 -13.15 -14.18
C THR A 173 5.10 -12.47 -12.84
N ALA A 174 4.19 -11.66 -12.29
CA ALA A 174 4.35 -11.05 -10.97
C ALA A 174 4.19 -12.04 -9.80
N LEU A 175 3.49 -13.16 -10.00
CA LEU A 175 3.32 -14.23 -9.00
C LEU A 175 4.48 -15.24 -8.94
N LEU A 176 5.43 -15.15 -9.88
CA LEU A 176 6.55 -16.10 -10.04
C LEU A 176 7.93 -15.45 -10.20
N SER A 177 8.03 -14.12 -10.25
CA SER A 177 9.33 -13.45 -10.32
C SER A 177 9.96 -13.31 -8.93
N SER A 178 11.18 -13.82 -8.77
CA SER A 178 12.06 -13.47 -7.64
C SER A 178 12.67 -12.07 -7.80
N ALA A 179 12.37 -11.36 -8.89
CA ALA A 179 12.89 -10.02 -9.12
C ALA A 179 12.27 -9.02 -8.16
N GLY A 180 13.12 -8.23 -7.51
CA GLY A 180 12.70 -7.16 -6.62
C GLY A 180 11.92 -6.09 -7.38
N THR A 181 10.84 -5.58 -6.78
CA THR A 181 10.07 -4.46 -7.34
C THR A 181 10.42 -3.16 -6.63
N ARG A 182 10.72 -2.10 -7.39
CA ARG A 182 11.03 -0.80 -6.81
C ARG A 182 9.77 -0.05 -6.39
N ARG A 183 9.81 0.50 -5.18
CA ARG A 183 8.76 1.26 -4.54
C ARG A 183 9.31 2.58 -4.03
N ARG A 184 8.47 3.59 -4.01
CA ARG A 184 8.76 4.89 -3.43
C ARG A 184 7.80 5.13 -2.28
N VAL A 185 8.35 5.34 -1.09
CA VAL A 185 7.61 5.40 0.18
C VAL A 185 7.61 6.83 0.71
N PHE A 186 6.48 7.26 1.27
CA PHE A 186 6.22 8.64 1.72
C PHE A 186 6.20 9.65 0.58
N THR A 187 5.61 9.27 -0.55
CA THR A 187 5.49 10.16 -1.72
C THR A 187 4.47 11.27 -1.52
N GLY A 188 4.70 12.40 -2.17
CA GLY A 188 3.72 13.46 -2.37
C GLY A 188 2.49 12.99 -3.17
N LEU A 189 1.49 13.86 -3.31
CA LEU A 189 0.28 13.52 -4.08
C LEU A 189 0.57 13.31 -5.58
N ASP A 190 1.59 13.98 -6.09
CA ASP A 190 2.15 13.84 -7.44
C ASP A 190 2.97 12.56 -7.65
N GLY A 191 3.25 11.81 -6.57
CA GLY A 191 4.07 10.59 -6.60
C GLY A 191 5.57 10.87 -6.54
N GLN A 192 6.00 12.12 -6.35
CA GLN A 192 7.40 12.52 -6.24
C GLN A 192 7.89 12.46 -4.79
N GLY A 193 9.21 12.56 -4.62
CA GLY A 193 9.84 12.57 -3.30
C GLY A 193 9.92 11.21 -2.62
N GLY A 194 10.10 11.18 -1.30
CA GLY A 194 10.12 9.94 -0.52
C GLY A 194 11.36 9.05 -0.74
N LYS A 195 11.36 7.88 -0.09
CA LYS A 195 12.48 6.93 -0.09
C LYS A 195 12.27 5.79 -1.08
N ALA A 196 13.29 5.49 -1.88
CA ALA A 196 13.31 4.34 -2.77
C ALA A 196 13.63 3.06 -2.00
N VAL A 197 12.81 2.02 -2.17
CA VAL A 197 12.94 0.71 -1.54
C VAL A 197 12.68 -0.38 -2.58
N THR A 198 13.57 -1.37 -2.67
CA THR A 198 13.31 -2.57 -3.46
C THR A 198 12.67 -3.64 -2.58
N VAL A 199 11.53 -4.19 -3.02
CA VAL A 199 10.79 -5.23 -2.29
C VAL A 199 10.97 -6.56 -3.01
N PHE A 200 11.53 -7.53 -2.30
CA PHE A 200 11.60 -8.94 -2.69
C PHE A 200 10.49 -9.69 -1.95
N PRO A 201 9.41 -10.11 -2.65
CA PRO A 201 8.20 -10.64 -2.01
C PRO A 201 8.38 -12.07 -1.45
N ARG A 202 9.57 -12.65 -1.56
CA ARG A 202 9.96 -13.96 -1.04
C ARG A 202 11.43 -13.95 -0.64
N ALA A 203 11.80 -14.85 0.26
CA ALA A 203 13.18 -15.12 0.62
C ALA A 203 14.02 -15.46 -0.62
N VAL A 204 15.27 -15.00 -0.61
CA VAL A 204 16.28 -15.29 -1.64
C VAL A 204 17.50 -15.91 -0.97
N THR A 205 18.25 -16.73 -1.70
CA THR A 205 19.40 -17.47 -1.14
C THR A 205 20.51 -16.55 -0.63
N ASP A 206 20.74 -15.41 -1.29
CA ASP A 206 21.74 -14.42 -0.89
C ASP A 206 21.12 -13.00 -0.89
N PRO A 207 20.48 -12.59 0.22
CA PRO A 207 19.81 -11.29 0.29
C PRO A 207 20.78 -10.12 0.25
N GLN A 208 22.03 -10.28 0.72
CA GLN A 208 23.01 -9.20 0.72
C GLN A 208 23.47 -8.88 -0.71
N THR A 209 23.78 -9.91 -1.52
CA THR A 209 24.14 -9.72 -2.93
C THR A 209 22.96 -9.17 -3.73
N ALA A 210 21.74 -9.65 -3.47
CA ALA A 210 20.54 -9.10 -4.11
C ALA A 210 20.32 -7.62 -3.76
N ALA A 211 20.54 -7.22 -2.50
CA ALA A 211 20.43 -5.83 -2.07
C ALA A 211 21.51 -4.93 -2.70
N ALA A 212 22.74 -5.42 -2.86
CA ALA A 212 23.82 -4.71 -3.53
C ALA A 212 23.49 -4.41 -5.01
N HIS A 213 22.81 -5.34 -5.70
CA HIS A 213 22.41 -5.20 -7.09
C HIS A 213 21.06 -4.50 -7.30
N ALA A 214 20.27 -4.29 -6.24
CA ALA A 214 18.93 -3.71 -6.36
C ALA A 214 18.94 -2.25 -6.84
N GLY A 215 20.04 -1.52 -6.62
CA GLY A 215 20.20 -0.13 -7.03
C GLY A 215 19.34 0.87 -6.24
N THR A 216 18.87 0.48 -5.05
CA THR A 216 18.15 1.32 -4.10
C THR A 216 18.92 1.39 -2.77
N PRO A 217 18.79 2.49 -1.99
CA PRO A 217 19.47 2.61 -0.70
C PRO A 217 18.98 1.59 0.34
N LEU A 218 17.81 0.99 0.10
CA LEU A 218 17.19 0.02 0.97
C LEU A 218 16.54 -1.10 0.15
N SER A 219 16.65 -2.33 0.63
CA SER A 219 15.97 -3.52 0.13
C SER A 219 15.31 -4.26 1.28
N VAL A 220 14.13 -4.82 1.04
CA VAL A 220 13.38 -5.62 2.02
C VAL A 220 13.02 -6.97 1.43
N PHE A 221 13.24 -8.02 2.23
CA PHE A 221 12.96 -9.40 1.89
C PHE A 221 11.88 -9.93 2.82
N VAL A 222 10.86 -10.55 2.24
CA VAL A 222 9.76 -11.17 2.98
C VAL A 222 10.14 -12.62 3.26
N GLU A 223 10.41 -12.93 4.52
CA GLU A 223 10.77 -14.28 4.98
C GLU A 223 9.50 -15.13 5.19
N ALA A 224 8.47 -14.54 5.79
CA ALA A 224 7.17 -15.16 5.98
C ALA A 224 6.05 -14.10 5.96
N ALA A 225 4.88 -14.49 5.48
CA ALA A 225 3.70 -13.63 5.46
C ALA A 225 2.44 -14.47 5.70
N GLU A 226 1.80 -14.17 6.82
CA GLU A 226 0.52 -14.71 7.29
C GLU A 226 -0.49 -13.57 7.41
N PRO A 227 -1.80 -13.86 7.51
CA PRO A 227 -2.80 -12.80 7.59
C PRO A 227 -2.55 -11.77 8.71
N ALA A 228 -2.06 -12.22 9.88
CA ALA A 228 -1.85 -11.37 11.05
C ALA A 228 -0.36 -11.14 11.40
N ALA A 229 0.59 -11.65 10.61
CA ALA A 229 2.01 -11.55 10.90
C ALA A 229 2.88 -11.53 9.64
N VAL A 230 3.88 -10.67 9.58
CA VAL A 230 4.84 -10.58 8.47
C VAL A 230 6.25 -10.50 9.03
N HIS A 231 7.14 -11.37 8.53
CA HIS A 231 8.56 -11.40 8.90
C HIS A 231 9.40 -10.84 7.77
N LEU A 232 10.22 -9.84 8.10
CA LEU A 232 11.01 -9.07 7.13
C LEU A 232 12.47 -9.04 7.53
N ARG A 233 13.35 -9.07 6.53
CA ARG A 233 14.75 -8.66 6.68
C ARG A 233 15.05 -7.47 5.81
N VAL A 234 15.81 -6.51 6.34
CA VAL A 234 16.06 -5.24 5.66
C VAL A 234 17.56 -5.02 5.50
N PHE A 235 17.95 -4.69 4.28
CA PHE A 235 19.34 -4.54 3.87
C PHE A 235 19.58 -3.18 3.22
N THR A 236 20.75 -2.63 3.51
CA THR A 236 21.41 -1.65 2.64
C THR A 236 22.26 -2.39 1.60
N PRO A 237 22.78 -1.71 0.56
CA PRO A 237 23.72 -2.33 -0.38
C PRO A 237 24.96 -2.94 0.29
N ALA A 238 25.35 -2.47 1.47
CA ALA A 238 26.59 -2.87 2.14
C ALA A 238 26.41 -3.85 3.31
N ARG A 239 25.23 -3.85 3.97
CA ARG A 239 24.96 -4.67 5.16
C ARG A 239 23.48 -4.83 5.45
N GLU A 240 23.14 -5.83 6.26
CA GLU A 240 21.85 -5.88 6.96
C GLU A 240 21.69 -4.67 7.90
N LYS A 241 20.51 -4.05 7.86
CA LYS A 241 20.22 -2.80 8.57
C LYS A 241 19.51 -3.02 9.91
N GLY A 242 18.72 -4.09 10.04
CA GLY A 242 17.75 -4.25 11.12
C GLY A 242 16.39 -3.65 10.76
N SER A 243 15.72 -2.96 11.69
CA SER A 243 14.39 -2.40 11.45
C SER A 243 14.39 -1.14 10.57
N SER A 244 13.27 -0.93 9.87
CA SER A 244 13.06 0.22 9.00
C SER A 244 11.62 0.34 8.54
N ASP A 245 10.94 1.40 9.00
CA ASP A 245 9.55 1.70 8.65
C ASP A 245 9.31 1.77 7.13
N SER A 246 10.18 2.47 6.39
CA SER A 246 10.02 2.60 4.95
C SER A 246 10.04 1.23 4.24
N ALA A 247 10.85 0.28 4.73
CA ALA A 247 10.89 -1.07 4.18
C ALA A 247 9.65 -1.87 4.56
N ALA A 248 9.20 -1.79 5.81
CA ALA A 248 7.97 -2.44 6.25
C ALA A 248 6.75 -1.93 5.46
N LEU A 249 6.57 -0.61 5.34
CA LEU A 249 5.49 -0.02 4.56
C LEU A 249 5.52 -0.44 3.08
N ALA A 250 6.71 -0.50 2.47
CA ALA A 250 6.87 -0.98 1.10
C ALA A 250 6.46 -2.45 0.95
N ALA A 251 6.93 -3.32 1.86
CA ALA A 251 6.61 -4.74 1.85
C ALA A 251 5.12 -4.99 2.05
N LEU A 252 4.51 -4.38 3.07
CA LEU A 252 3.07 -4.51 3.35
C LEU A 252 2.20 -4.05 2.18
N THR A 253 2.58 -2.95 1.52
CA THR A 253 1.85 -2.48 0.33
C THR A 253 1.92 -3.49 -0.81
N VAL A 254 3.08 -4.13 -1.03
CA VAL A 254 3.22 -5.19 -2.05
C VAL A 254 2.41 -6.42 -1.66
N LEU A 255 2.57 -6.90 -0.43
CA LEU A 255 1.92 -8.11 0.06
C LEU A 255 0.40 -7.99 0.10
N GLN A 256 -0.15 -6.83 0.43
CA GLN A 256 -1.60 -6.60 0.42
C GLN A 256 -2.24 -6.84 -0.96
N THR A 257 -1.48 -6.64 -2.04
CA THR A 257 -1.98 -6.93 -3.40
C THR A 257 -1.94 -8.43 -3.75
N GLN A 258 -1.23 -9.23 -2.96
CA GLN A 258 -0.94 -10.64 -3.24
C GLN A 258 -1.60 -11.59 -2.23
N LEU A 259 -1.78 -11.15 -0.99
CA LEU A 259 -2.22 -11.93 0.15
C LEU A 259 -3.37 -11.22 0.89
N PRO A 260 -4.30 -11.98 1.50
CA PRO A 260 -5.36 -11.41 2.35
C PRO A 260 -4.80 -11.06 3.74
N LEU A 261 -3.99 -10.00 3.81
CA LEU A 261 -3.51 -9.47 5.09
C LEU A 261 -4.66 -8.83 5.88
N SER A 262 -4.64 -9.01 7.19
CA SER A 262 -5.51 -8.31 8.13
C SER A 262 -5.17 -6.82 8.17
N ASP A 263 -6.17 -5.97 8.40
CA ASP A 263 -5.97 -4.52 8.55
C ASP A 263 -5.19 -4.14 9.82
N LEU A 264 -4.96 -5.10 10.72
CA LEU A 264 -4.06 -5.00 11.87
C LEU A 264 -3.23 -6.28 11.94
N LEU A 265 -1.90 -6.13 11.99
CA LEU A 265 -0.95 -7.25 12.03
C LEU A 265 0.35 -6.87 12.74
N THR A 266 1.17 -7.87 13.04
CA THR A 266 2.53 -7.68 13.55
C THR A 266 3.55 -7.78 12.42
N VAL A 267 4.51 -6.86 12.40
CA VAL A 267 5.68 -6.90 11.53
C VAL A 267 6.91 -7.19 12.39
N THR A 268 7.52 -8.35 12.18
CA THR A 268 8.80 -8.70 12.80
C THR A 268 9.93 -8.36 11.85
N GLN A 269 10.91 -7.56 12.28
CA GLN A 269 12.04 -7.14 11.47
C GLN A 269 13.38 -7.64 12.03
N GLY A 270 14.12 -8.41 11.23
CA GLY A 270 15.40 -9.02 11.63
C GLY A 270 15.26 -10.50 12.01
N GLU A 271 16.37 -11.09 12.49
CA GLU A 271 16.43 -12.50 12.89
C GLU A 271 16.91 -12.65 14.34
N GLY A 272 16.42 -13.71 14.99
CA GLY A 272 16.87 -14.11 16.33
C GLY A 272 16.55 -13.08 17.42
N PRO A 273 17.37 -13.00 18.49
CA PRO A 273 17.11 -12.14 19.65
C PRO A 273 17.11 -10.64 19.36
N GLY A 274 17.61 -10.21 18.19
CA GLY A 274 17.63 -8.82 17.75
C GLY A 274 16.46 -8.44 16.84
N ALA A 275 15.49 -9.35 16.64
CA ALA A 275 14.30 -9.05 15.86
C ALA A 275 13.36 -8.11 16.63
N GLU A 276 12.83 -7.11 15.92
CA GLU A 276 11.92 -6.11 16.48
C GLU A 276 10.49 -6.36 15.98
N ASP A 277 9.55 -6.48 16.91
CA ASP A 277 8.13 -6.57 16.60
C ASP A 277 7.49 -5.19 16.61
N GLN A 278 6.80 -4.85 15.52
CA GLN A 278 6.10 -3.60 15.38
C GLN A 278 4.68 -3.83 14.89
N ALA A 279 3.69 -3.27 15.59
CA ALA A 279 2.31 -3.33 15.14
C ALA A 279 2.12 -2.45 13.88
N ALA A 280 1.38 -2.97 12.91
CA ALA A 280 1.03 -2.27 11.68
C ALA A 280 -0.48 -2.25 11.49
N GLN A 281 -1.02 -1.13 11.03
CA GLN A 281 -2.43 -0.99 10.70
C GLN A 281 -2.63 -0.39 9.31
N LEU A 282 -3.64 -0.84 8.59
CA LEU A 282 -4.10 -0.24 7.35
C LEU A 282 -5.25 0.72 7.66
N CYS A 283 -5.09 2.00 7.31
CA CYS A 283 -6.17 2.97 7.46
C CYS A 283 -6.15 3.99 6.33
N GLY A 284 -7.33 4.25 5.75
CA GLY A 284 -7.46 5.21 4.65
C GLY A 284 -6.65 4.83 3.40
N GLY A 285 -6.30 3.56 3.23
CA GLY A 285 -5.47 3.06 2.12
C GLY A 285 -3.97 3.26 2.29
N GLU A 286 -3.51 3.67 3.48
CA GLU A 286 -2.09 3.77 3.84
C GLU A 286 -1.81 2.81 5.00
N TRP A 287 -0.66 2.13 4.96
CA TRP A 287 -0.15 1.41 6.12
C TRP A 287 0.49 2.41 7.09
N LEU A 288 0.28 2.20 8.40
CA LEU A 288 0.90 2.93 9.49
C LEU A 288 1.53 1.94 10.48
N LEU A 289 2.69 2.28 11.00
CA LEU A 289 3.44 1.50 11.97
C LEU A 289 3.43 2.20 13.32
N ARG A 290 3.17 1.45 14.39
CA ARG A 290 3.16 1.99 15.74
C ARG A 290 4.55 2.49 16.13
N GLN A 291 4.63 3.76 16.51
CA GLN A 291 5.86 4.36 17.03
C GLN A 291 5.90 4.31 18.57
N GLY A 292 4.72 4.17 19.19
CA GLY A 292 4.56 4.07 20.63
C GLY A 292 3.96 5.32 21.26
N GLU A 293 3.90 5.31 22.58
CA GLU A 293 3.47 6.47 23.37
C GLU A 293 4.63 7.46 23.50
N VAL A 294 4.41 8.67 22.98
CA VAL A 294 5.37 9.77 23.00
C VAL A 294 5.13 10.62 24.23
N GLN A 295 6.16 10.76 25.06
CA GLN A 295 6.20 11.71 26.16
C GLN A 295 6.90 12.98 25.67
N ALA A 296 6.27 14.13 25.89
CA ALA A 296 6.85 15.43 25.54
C ALA A 296 6.72 16.43 26.69
N ARG A 297 7.76 17.23 26.90
CA ARG A 297 7.78 18.29 27.92
C ARG A 297 8.61 19.50 27.46
N PRO A 298 8.28 20.72 27.92
CA PRO A 298 9.13 21.87 27.71
C PRO A 298 10.52 21.63 28.32
N MET A 299 11.56 22.19 27.70
CA MET A 299 12.90 22.22 28.29
C MET A 299 13.60 23.54 28.00
N THR A 300 14.63 23.84 28.78
CA THR A 300 15.52 24.98 28.52
C THR A 300 16.79 24.45 27.88
N ALA A 301 17.17 25.00 26.73
CA ALA A 301 18.45 24.75 26.09
C ALA A 301 18.92 26.01 25.35
N ASP A 302 20.23 26.24 25.31
CA ASP A 302 20.80 27.29 24.49
C ASP A 302 20.91 26.81 23.03
N LEU A 303 20.12 27.43 22.16
CA LEU A 303 20.05 27.13 20.74
C LEU A 303 20.86 28.12 19.88
N SER A 304 21.63 29.02 20.50
CA SER A 304 22.42 30.04 19.80
C SER A 304 23.46 29.43 18.85
N SER A 305 24.05 28.29 19.23
CA SER A 305 25.03 27.54 18.43
C SER A 305 24.49 27.04 17.10
N ILE A 306 23.16 26.88 16.97
CA ILE A 306 22.47 26.51 15.73
C ILE A 306 21.66 27.68 15.14
N GLY A 307 21.87 28.91 15.63
CA GLY A 307 21.20 30.11 15.11
C GLY A 307 19.71 30.22 15.45
N LEU A 308 19.22 29.50 16.46
CA LEU A 308 17.81 29.51 16.89
C LEU A 308 17.63 30.10 18.30
N ALA A 309 18.46 31.08 18.67
CA ALA A 309 18.37 31.75 19.96
C ALA A 309 16.96 32.29 20.23
N GLY A 310 16.46 32.07 21.45
CA GLY A 310 15.13 32.53 21.88
C GLY A 310 13.95 31.66 21.45
N GLN A 311 14.17 30.54 20.75
CA GLN A 311 13.11 29.54 20.53
C GLN A 311 12.98 28.61 21.74
N ASP A 312 11.76 28.19 22.05
CA ASP A 312 11.46 27.27 23.16
C ASP A 312 11.52 25.81 22.71
N PRO A 313 12.54 25.04 23.11
CA PRO A 313 12.66 23.65 22.73
C PRO A 313 11.79 22.75 23.61
N TRP A 314 11.38 21.63 23.03
CA TRP A 314 10.71 20.54 23.71
C TRP A 314 11.58 19.29 23.67
N LEU A 315 11.59 18.56 24.79
CA LEU A 315 12.10 17.20 24.81
C LEU A 315 10.94 16.27 24.50
N ALA A 316 11.06 15.46 23.44
CA ALA A 316 10.12 14.39 23.12
C ALA A 316 10.82 13.05 22.98
N GLN A 317 10.19 11.98 23.44
CA GLN A 317 10.76 10.64 23.36
C GLN A 317 9.68 9.56 23.23
N THR A 318 9.98 8.53 22.43
CA THR A 318 9.44 7.18 22.62
C THR A 318 10.52 6.36 23.33
N GLU A 319 11.62 6.12 22.62
CA GLU A 319 12.83 5.45 23.12
C GLU A 319 14.06 6.37 23.02
N ARG A 320 14.18 7.07 21.89
CA ARG A 320 15.33 7.93 21.57
C ARG A 320 14.96 9.40 21.77
N PRO A 321 15.54 10.09 22.78
CA PRO A 321 15.23 11.49 23.04
C PRO A 321 15.54 12.38 21.84
N THR A 322 14.59 13.24 21.52
CA THR A 322 14.59 14.12 20.36
C THR A 322 14.22 15.52 20.81
N LEU A 323 15.05 16.50 20.44
CA LEU A 323 14.77 17.91 20.63
C LEU A 323 13.82 18.39 19.53
N VAL A 324 12.69 18.99 19.88
CA VAL A 324 11.69 19.50 18.94
C VAL A 324 11.61 21.02 19.10
N VAL A 325 11.85 21.76 18.02
CA VAL A 325 11.91 23.21 18.03
C VAL A 325 11.02 23.78 16.94
N GLN A 326 10.12 24.68 17.31
CA GLN A 326 9.33 25.44 16.35
C GLN A 326 10.16 26.60 15.81
N VAL A 327 10.12 26.82 14.50
CA VAL A 327 10.71 28.00 13.85
C VAL A 327 9.62 28.91 13.29
N ASN A 328 9.94 30.18 13.04
CA ASN A 328 8.99 31.17 12.56
C ASN A 328 8.74 31.02 11.05
N GLY A 329 7.83 30.10 10.70
CA GLY A 329 7.33 29.91 9.34
C GLY A 329 8.20 29.03 8.44
N LEU A 330 7.63 28.68 7.28
CA LEU A 330 8.23 27.74 6.32
C LEU A 330 9.54 28.26 5.70
N ALA A 331 9.64 29.57 5.46
CA ALA A 331 10.85 30.17 4.90
C ALA A 331 12.07 29.98 5.82
N THR A 332 11.88 30.16 7.14
CA THR A 332 12.93 29.92 8.14
C THR A 332 13.32 28.45 8.20
N LEU A 333 12.33 27.54 8.12
CA LEU A 333 12.56 26.09 8.10
C LEU A 333 13.37 25.66 6.87
N ASP A 334 13.03 26.18 5.69
CA ASP A 334 13.69 25.86 4.43
C ASP A 334 15.09 26.48 4.34
N ALA A 335 15.28 27.68 4.90
CA ALA A 335 16.56 28.39 4.89
C ALA A 335 17.57 27.87 5.93
N PHE A 336 17.15 27.03 6.89
CA PHE A 336 18.04 26.50 7.92
C PHE A 336 19.21 25.72 7.30
N ALA A 337 20.43 26.17 7.55
CA ALA A 337 21.65 25.49 7.12
C ALA A 337 22.20 24.64 8.28
N PRO A 338 22.13 23.30 8.21
CA PRO A 338 22.59 22.45 9.30
C PRO A 338 24.11 22.47 9.41
N ASP A 339 24.60 22.59 10.65
CA ASP A 339 26.00 22.32 11.03
C ASP A 339 26.02 21.06 11.91
N ASP A 340 26.59 19.98 11.38
CA ASP A 340 26.64 18.68 12.08
C ASP A 340 27.41 18.77 13.41
N GLY A 341 28.45 19.60 13.50
CA GLY A 341 29.24 19.78 14.71
C GLY A 341 28.43 20.47 15.80
N ALA A 342 27.76 21.57 15.46
CA ALA A 342 26.89 22.32 16.36
C ALA A 342 25.69 21.48 16.82
N ILE A 343 25.04 20.74 15.90
CA ILE A 343 23.92 19.86 16.24
C ILE A 343 24.37 18.70 17.15
N ARG A 344 25.57 18.13 16.92
CA ARG A 344 26.14 17.11 17.83
C ARG A 344 26.40 17.68 19.22
N ALA A 345 27.02 18.86 19.31
CA ALA A 345 27.30 19.52 20.58
C ALA A 345 26.01 19.83 21.35
N LEU A 346 24.98 20.33 20.66
CA LEU A 346 23.66 20.56 21.24
C LEU A 346 23.02 19.27 21.74
N GLY A 347 23.07 18.19 20.94
CA GLY A 347 22.57 16.88 21.34
C GLY A 347 23.26 16.36 22.61
N GLN A 348 24.59 16.48 22.68
CA GLN A 348 25.38 16.10 23.85
C GLN A 348 25.01 16.94 25.08
N ALA A 349 24.87 18.26 24.93
CA ALA A 349 24.51 19.18 26.02
C ALA A 349 23.08 18.95 26.55
N THR A 350 22.16 18.52 25.69
CA THR A 350 20.75 18.31 26.04
C THR A 350 20.39 16.87 26.36
N GLY A 351 21.32 15.93 26.19
CA GLY A 351 21.05 14.49 26.29
C GLY A 351 20.12 13.97 25.18
N THR A 352 20.06 14.65 24.03
CA THR A 352 19.24 14.27 22.88
C THR A 352 20.07 13.72 21.74
N THR A 353 19.47 12.83 20.95
CA THR A 353 20.15 12.22 19.79
C THR A 353 19.59 12.67 18.45
N GLY A 354 18.47 13.39 18.46
CA GLY A 354 17.81 13.91 17.28
C GLY A 354 17.34 15.35 17.49
N LEU A 355 17.24 16.09 16.40
CA LEU A 355 16.71 17.44 16.32
C LEU A 355 15.63 17.49 15.24
N VAL A 356 14.45 17.97 15.61
CA VAL A 356 13.35 18.27 14.70
C VAL A 356 13.10 19.76 14.72
N LEU A 357 13.21 20.37 13.54
CA LEU A 357 12.73 21.73 13.31
C LEU A 357 11.38 21.66 12.63
N HIS A 358 10.41 22.43 13.10
CA HIS A 358 9.07 22.42 12.50
C HIS A 358 8.44 23.81 12.39
N ALA A 359 7.48 23.92 11.47
CA ALA A 359 6.63 25.09 11.32
C ALA A 359 5.20 24.64 10.95
N PRO A 360 4.16 25.38 11.36
CA PRO A 360 2.78 25.05 11.00
C PRO A 360 2.54 25.19 9.48
N GLY A 361 1.62 24.39 8.97
CA GLY A 361 1.23 24.36 7.56
C GLY A 361 2.24 23.64 6.65
N GLY A 362 1.94 23.65 5.35
CA GLY A 362 2.76 23.05 4.32
C GLY A 362 1.99 22.76 3.03
N PRO A 363 2.67 22.26 1.99
CA PRO A 363 2.02 21.83 0.75
C PRO A 363 1.01 20.70 1.00
N ASP A 364 0.10 20.47 0.05
CA ASP A 364 -0.85 19.35 0.08
C ASP A 364 -1.70 19.24 1.36
N ARG A 365 -2.05 20.40 1.95
CA ARG A 365 -2.79 20.51 3.22
C ARG A 365 -2.10 19.79 4.38
N ALA A 366 -0.76 19.77 4.39
CA ALA A 366 -0.01 19.34 5.56
C ALA A 366 -0.30 20.30 6.73
N LEU A 367 -0.61 19.73 7.90
CA LEU A 367 -0.85 20.50 9.13
C LEU A 367 0.47 21.07 9.67
N VAL A 368 1.56 20.33 9.49
CA VAL A 368 2.89 20.69 9.94
C VAL A 368 3.92 20.35 8.88
N SER A 369 4.95 21.17 8.79
CA SER A 369 6.16 20.91 8.03
C SER A 369 7.34 20.75 8.95
N PHE A 370 8.27 19.84 8.63
CA PHE A 370 9.42 19.59 9.48
C PHE A 370 10.67 19.17 8.71
N ARG A 371 11.82 19.29 9.38
CA ARG A 371 13.12 18.76 8.98
C ARG A 371 13.73 18.00 10.16
N ALA A 372 14.51 16.98 9.87
CA ALA A 372 14.91 15.95 10.83
C ALA A 372 16.41 15.70 10.76
N PHE A 373 17.14 15.98 11.83
CA PHE A 373 18.60 15.92 11.90
C PHE A 373 19.06 15.00 13.02
N ALA A 374 20.08 14.16 12.78
CA ALA A 374 20.56 13.26 13.84
C ALA A 374 22.01 12.80 13.63
N PRO A 375 23.00 13.72 13.62
CA PRO A 375 24.40 13.34 13.41
C PRO A 375 24.93 12.39 14.51
N LEU A 376 24.32 12.35 15.70
CA LEU A 376 24.59 11.35 16.74
C LEU A 376 24.01 9.97 16.45
N ARG A 377 22.98 9.87 15.59
CA ARG A 377 22.43 8.61 15.06
C ARG A 377 23.10 8.18 13.74
N GLY A 378 24.10 8.93 13.27
CA GLY A 378 24.90 8.60 12.09
C GLY A 378 24.36 9.14 10.76
N PHE A 379 23.45 10.11 10.77
CA PHE A 379 22.99 10.81 9.56
C PHE A 379 22.84 12.31 9.79
N ALA A 380 23.25 13.14 8.83
CA ALA A 380 23.12 14.60 8.93
C ALA A 380 21.65 15.04 8.93
N GLU A 381 20.91 14.70 7.86
CA GLU A 381 19.49 14.98 7.68
C GLU A 381 18.78 13.75 7.09
N ASP A 382 17.59 13.43 7.58
CA ASP A 382 16.75 12.35 7.06
C ASP A 382 15.68 12.89 6.10
N ALA A 383 15.44 12.19 5.00
CA ALA A 383 14.41 12.52 4.01
C ALA A 383 13.01 12.09 4.45
N ALA A 384 12.89 11.03 5.24
CA ALA A 384 11.59 10.51 5.70
C ALA A 384 11.69 9.77 7.04
N SER A 385 11.36 10.45 8.13
CA SER A 385 11.65 10.00 9.49
C SER A 385 10.39 9.78 10.32
N SER A 386 9.95 8.53 10.43
CA SER A 386 8.74 8.18 11.19
C SER A 386 8.87 8.50 12.67
N ASN A 387 9.96 8.07 13.31
CA ASN A 387 10.20 8.27 14.74
C ASN A 387 10.27 9.76 15.12
N MET A 388 10.92 10.57 14.28
CA MET A 388 11.01 12.01 14.51
C MET A 388 9.68 12.72 14.28
N LEU A 389 8.87 12.27 13.30
CA LEU A 389 7.49 12.75 13.18
C LEU A 389 6.67 12.36 14.41
N ALA A 390 6.83 11.16 14.96
CA ALA A 390 6.12 10.79 16.19
C ALA A 390 6.50 11.69 17.36
N CYS A 391 7.78 11.98 17.55
CA CYS A 391 8.24 12.94 18.55
C CYS A 391 7.57 14.31 18.38
N LEU A 392 7.50 14.81 17.14
CA LEU A 392 6.81 16.06 16.82
C LEU A 392 5.30 16.00 17.13
N VAL A 393 4.62 14.92 16.75
CA VAL A 393 3.18 14.74 17.03
C VAL A 393 2.92 14.71 18.54
N GLY A 394 3.77 14.04 19.33
CA GLY A 394 3.65 14.07 20.78
C GLY A 394 3.90 15.46 21.38
N THR A 395 4.85 16.23 20.84
CA THR A 395 5.03 17.64 21.23
C THR A 395 3.80 18.49 20.91
N LEU A 396 3.19 18.33 19.73
CA LEU A 396 1.94 19.01 19.38
C LEU A 396 0.81 18.60 20.34
N GLY A 397 0.73 17.33 20.72
CA GLY A 397 -0.26 16.83 21.68
C GLY A 397 -0.10 17.46 23.06
N ALA A 398 1.12 17.48 23.59
CA ALA A 398 1.42 18.09 24.89
C ALA A 398 1.19 19.61 24.92
N ARG A 399 1.26 20.27 23.76
CA ARG A 399 0.95 21.71 23.59
C ARG A 399 -0.53 22.00 23.39
N GLY A 400 -1.36 20.99 23.10
CA GLY A 400 -2.76 21.17 22.72
C GLY A 400 -2.95 21.67 21.28
N ASP A 401 -1.93 21.51 20.41
CA ASP A 401 -1.94 21.99 19.02
C ASP A 401 -2.45 20.93 18.02
N LEU A 402 -2.82 19.73 18.50
CA LEU A 402 -3.43 18.69 17.65
C LEU A 402 -4.90 19.01 17.34
N PRO A 403 -5.41 18.63 16.15
CA PRO A 403 -6.82 18.75 15.82
C PRO A 403 -7.73 18.03 16.82
N ALA A 404 -8.87 18.66 17.15
CA ALA A 404 -9.85 18.10 18.08
C ALA A 404 -10.88 17.18 17.39
N ASP A 405 -11.06 17.31 16.08
CA ASP A 405 -12.11 16.66 15.28
C ASP A 405 -11.61 15.46 14.46
N THR A 406 -10.30 15.21 14.47
CA THR A 406 -9.67 14.11 13.74
C THR A 406 -8.50 13.54 14.54
N ASN A 407 -8.29 12.24 14.41
CA ASN A 407 -7.13 11.53 14.98
C ASN A 407 -6.02 11.33 13.95
N LEU A 408 -6.07 12.04 12.83
CA LEU A 408 -5.19 11.87 11.68
C LEU A 408 -4.60 13.21 11.24
N LEU A 409 -3.28 13.24 11.11
CA LEU A 409 -2.49 14.38 10.65
C LEU A 409 -1.69 14.02 9.40
N ARG A 410 -1.46 15.02 8.55
CA ARG A 410 -0.51 14.95 7.42
C ARG A 410 0.66 15.90 7.69
N ALA A 411 1.88 15.41 7.49
CA ALA A 411 3.10 16.17 7.66
C ALA A 411 3.91 16.21 6.36
N ALA A 412 4.50 17.37 6.07
CA ALA A 412 5.45 17.55 4.99
C ALA A 412 6.87 17.55 5.56
N GLN A 413 7.67 16.54 5.23
CA GLN A 413 9.10 16.54 5.54
C GLN A 413 9.85 17.25 4.42
N ARG A 414 10.60 18.30 4.75
CA ARG A 414 11.11 19.29 3.81
C ARG A 414 12.62 19.23 3.64
N MET A 415 13.18 18.02 3.54
CA MET A 415 14.59 17.87 3.21
C MET A 415 14.84 18.42 1.79
N PRO A 416 15.81 19.34 1.59
CA PRO A 416 16.13 19.87 0.27
C PRO A 416 16.43 18.76 -0.75
N GLY A 417 15.75 18.81 -1.90
CA GLY A 417 15.89 17.83 -2.98
C GLY A 417 15.20 16.47 -2.73
N GLN A 418 14.75 16.19 -1.51
CA GLN A 418 14.12 14.92 -1.13
C GLN A 418 12.88 15.14 -0.24
N PRO A 419 11.85 15.86 -0.71
CA PRO A 419 10.65 16.08 0.08
C PRO A 419 9.92 14.75 0.33
N ALA A 420 9.22 14.63 1.45
CA ALA A 420 8.38 13.47 1.74
C ALA A 420 7.07 13.90 2.39
N ARG A 421 6.05 13.05 2.27
CA ARG A 421 4.74 13.23 2.90
C ARG A 421 4.43 12.03 3.78
N LEU A 422 4.26 12.31 5.05
CA LEU A 422 3.97 11.30 6.07
C LEU A 422 2.57 11.55 6.65
N SER A 423 1.96 10.47 7.10
CA SER A 423 0.67 10.43 7.77
C SER A 423 0.89 9.95 9.20
N ALA A 424 0.29 10.64 10.16
CA ALA A 424 0.32 10.20 11.55
C ALA A 424 -1.10 10.03 12.08
N GLN A 425 -1.38 8.89 12.71
CA GLN A 425 -2.54 8.77 13.59
C GLN A 425 -2.09 8.95 15.03
N PHE A 426 -2.95 9.57 15.83
CA PHE A 426 -2.62 9.88 17.22
C PHE A 426 -3.83 9.71 18.14
N ALA A 427 -3.56 9.38 19.39
CA ALA A 427 -4.55 9.39 20.46
C ALA A 427 -3.92 9.89 21.74
N ALA A 428 -4.62 10.76 22.47
CA ALA A 428 -4.20 11.17 23.80
C ALA A 428 -4.30 9.97 24.76
N THR A 429 -3.28 9.82 25.61
CA THR A 429 -3.26 8.80 26.68
C THR A 429 -2.97 9.48 28.02
N ALA A 430 -3.01 8.71 29.11
CA ALA A 430 -2.65 9.24 30.43
C ALA A 430 -1.15 9.58 30.53
N GLY A 431 -0.28 8.89 29.78
CA GLY A 431 1.17 9.06 29.83
C GLY A 431 1.76 9.94 28.72
N GLY A 432 1.00 10.25 27.68
CA GLY A 432 1.47 11.07 26.56
C GLY A 432 0.53 11.03 25.36
N THR A 433 1.11 10.84 24.17
CA THR A 433 0.36 10.68 22.92
C THR A 433 0.77 9.38 22.25
N GLU A 434 -0.15 8.43 22.06
CA GLU A 434 0.07 7.25 21.24
C GLU A 434 0.15 7.67 19.77
N VAL A 435 1.20 7.26 19.05
CA VAL A 435 1.41 7.68 17.66
C VAL A 435 1.70 6.50 16.74
N TRP A 436 1.04 6.50 15.59
CA TRP A 436 1.28 5.61 14.46
C TRP A 436 1.70 6.44 13.26
N VAL A 437 2.75 6.04 12.55
CA VAL A 437 3.26 6.79 11.39
C VAL A 437 3.30 5.91 10.15
N GLY A 438 2.85 6.47 9.04
CA GLY A 438 2.75 5.80 7.77
C GLY A 438 2.77 6.77 6.61
N GLY A 439 2.36 6.29 5.45
CA GLY A 439 2.21 7.17 4.30
C GLY A 439 2.10 6.41 2.99
N ARG A 440 2.02 7.19 1.92
CA ARG A 440 1.77 6.67 0.59
C ARG A 440 2.98 5.91 0.03
N VAL A 441 2.72 4.72 -0.50
CA VAL A 441 3.68 3.92 -1.26
C VAL A 441 3.21 3.82 -2.71
N VAL A 442 4.09 4.11 -3.67
CA VAL A 442 3.82 3.98 -5.10
C VAL A 442 4.84 3.08 -5.79
N GLN A 443 4.44 2.47 -6.90
CA GLN A 443 5.36 1.76 -7.76
C GLN A 443 6.24 2.77 -8.50
N GLU A 444 7.55 2.55 -8.47
CA GLU A 444 8.45 3.33 -9.32
C GLU A 444 8.40 2.79 -10.76
N PRO A 445 8.25 3.65 -11.78
CA PRO A 445 8.31 3.20 -13.16
C PRO A 445 9.65 2.51 -13.44
N GLU A 446 9.63 1.34 -14.06
CA GLU A 446 10.86 0.73 -14.58
C GLU A 446 11.50 1.70 -15.57
N ALA A 447 12.80 1.99 -15.39
CA ALA A 447 13.55 2.74 -16.38
C ALA A 447 13.43 2.00 -17.71
N ARG A 448 12.79 2.63 -18.72
CA ARG A 448 12.88 2.11 -20.07
C ARG A 448 14.35 2.14 -20.43
N HIS A 449 14.96 0.97 -20.65
CA HIS A 449 16.18 0.89 -21.41
C HIS A 449 15.86 1.44 -22.80
N GLU A 450 16.13 2.72 -23.03
CA GLU A 450 16.33 3.23 -24.38
C GLU A 450 17.57 2.52 -24.90
N ALA A 451 17.34 1.41 -25.63
CA ALA A 451 18.34 0.83 -26.47
C ALA A 451 18.80 1.94 -27.43
N GLN A 452 20.02 2.45 -27.20
CA GLN A 452 20.76 3.19 -28.21
C GLN A 452 20.81 2.33 -29.47
N ALA A 453 19.95 2.66 -30.43
CA ALA A 453 20.19 2.32 -31.82
C ALA A 453 21.39 3.16 -32.28
N ALA A 454 22.59 2.69 -31.94
CA ALA A 454 23.81 3.11 -32.60
C ALA A 454 23.77 2.55 -34.02
N GLY A 455 23.77 3.46 -34.99
CA GLY A 455 23.64 3.15 -36.40
C GLY A 455 24.72 2.19 -36.93
N LYS A 456 24.29 1.42 -37.92
CA LYS A 456 25.07 1.13 -39.13
C LYS A 456 24.13 1.12 -40.31
#